data_AF-A0A645FR57-F1
#
_entry.id   AF-A0A645FR57-F1
#
_cell.length_a   1.000
_cell.length_b   1.000
_cell.length_c   1.000
_cell.angle_alpha   90.00
_cell.angle_beta   90.00
_cell.angle_gamma   90.00
#
_symmetry.space_group_name_H-M   'P 1'
#
loop_
_entity.id
_entity.type
_entity.pdbx_description
1 polymer ?
#
loop_
_entity_poly.entity_id
_entity_poly.type
_entity_poly.pdbx_seq_one_letter_code
_entity_poly.pdbx_strand_id
1 'polypeptide(L)'
;MGLARFPQPVANEIFEQTVNLGRGGAGKYLQRLCNALNYNKSKGERLFTDLVEDGAVGNKTLDALSAILARRSGEADVVHALNCMQGAHYVGLAAKNFQHRQFMDGWMKRTY
;
A
#
# COMPACT_ATOMS: atom_id res chain seq x y z
N MET A 1 -11.65 3.61 -7.19
CA MET A 1 -10.23 3.67 -6.79
C MET A 1 -9.35 4.44 -7.76
N GLY A 2 -9.72 4.71 -9.03
CA GLY A 2 -8.92 5.61 -9.88
C GLY A 2 -7.53 5.08 -10.25
N LEU A 3 -7.33 3.76 -10.24
CA LEU A 3 -6.01 3.13 -10.38
C LEU A 3 -5.39 3.28 -11.78
N ALA A 4 -6.21 3.54 -12.81
CA ALA A 4 -5.79 3.64 -14.21
C ALA A 4 -4.75 4.75 -14.48
N ARG A 5 -4.54 5.67 -13.53
CA ARG A 5 -3.55 6.75 -13.64
C ARG A 5 -2.16 6.39 -13.09
N PHE A 6 -2.01 5.20 -12.50
CA PHE A 6 -0.73 4.75 -11.96
C PHE A 6 -0.10 3.70 -12.86
N PRO A 7 1.23 3.54 -12.77
CA PRO A 7 1.92 2.46 -13.45
C PRO A 7 1.33 1.09 -13.11
N GLN A 8 1.30 0.21 -14.10
CA GLN A 8 0.62 -1.09 -14.03
C GLN A 8 1.03 -1.94 -12.82
N PRO A 9 2.32 -2.03 -12.42
CA PRO A 9 2.70 -2.82 -11.25
C PRO A 9 2.06 -2.32 -9.96
N VAL A 10 2.04 -1.01 -9.75
CA VAL A 10 1.43 -0.37 -8.57
C VAL A 10 -0.09 -0.56 -8.58
N ALA A 11 -0.73 -0.39 -9.74
CA ALA A 11 -2.17 -0.59 -9.88
C ALA A 11 -2.58 -2.05 -9.61
N ASN A 12 -1.79 -3.02 -10.10
CA ASN A 12 -2.00 -4.45 -9.86
C ASN A 12 -1.90 -4.80 -8.39
N GLU A 13 -0.86 -4.31 -7.71
CA GLU A 13 -0.66 -4.57 -6.28
C GLU A 13 -1.84 -4.03 -5.45
N ILE A 14 -2.22 -2.76 -5.66
CA ILE A 14 -3.37 -2.17 -4.94
C ILE A 14 -4.67 -2.95 -5.24
N PHE A 15 -4.85 -3.42 -6.47
CA PHE A 15 -6.01 -4.24 -6.83
C PHE A 15 -6.00 -5.60 -6.13
N GLU A 16 -4.88 -6.32 -6.12
CA GLU A 16 -4.72 -7.60 -5.42
C GLU A 16 -5.07 -7.45 -3.93
N GLN A 17 -4.49 -6.45 -3.28
CA GLN A 17 -4.76 -6.19 -1.86
C GLN A 17 -6.23 -5.86 -1.62
N THR A 18 -6.86 -5.14 -2.55
CA THR A 18 -8.28 -4.81 -2.46
C THR A 18 -9.17 -6.05 -2.53
N VAL A 19 -8.79 -7.06 -3.31
CA VAL A 19 -9.53 -8.33 -3.39
C VAL A 19 -9.42 -9.10 -2.07
N ASN A 20 -8.24 -9.16 -1.46
CA ASN A 20 -8.03 -9.97 -0.26
C ASN A 20 -8.36 -9.26 1.07
N LEU A 21 -8.02 -7.96 1.19
CA LEU A 21 -8.18 -7.16 2.40
C LEU A 21 -9.48 -6.32 2.39
N GLY A 22 -10.19 -6.32 1.26
CA GLY A 22 -11.30 -5.42 1.00
C GLY A 22 -10.85 -3.98 0.73
N ARG A 23 -11.75 -3.19 0.13
CA ARG A 23 -11.46 -1.81 -0.31
C ARG A 23 -10.98 -0.91 0.84
N GLY A 24 -11.64 -0.99 1.99
CA GLY A 24 -11.29 -0.17 3.16
C GLY A 24 -9.96 -0.59 3.79
N GLY A 25 -9.67 -1.89 3.86
CA GLY A 25 -8.42 -2.41 4.41
C GLY A 25 -7.22 -1.99 3.56
N ALA A 26 -7.28 -2.27 2.25
CA ALA A 26 -6.25 -1.86 1.30
C ALA A 26 -6.08 -0.33 1.27
N GLY A 27 -7.19 0.43 1.32
CA GLY A 27 -7.14 1.89 1.36
C GLY A 27 -6.38 2.44 2.56
N LYS A 28 -6.55 1.86 3.74
CA LYS A 28 -5.82 2.27 4.96
C LYS A 28 -4.33 2.02 4.85
N TYR A 29 -3.92 0.86 4.34
CA TYR A 29 -2.51 0.57 4.12
C TYR A 29 -1.89 1.53 3.09
N LEU A 30 -2.60 1.85 2.01
CA LEU A 30 -2.14 2.83 1.03
C LEU A 30 -1.96 4.23 1.65
N GLN A 31 -2.94 4.69 2.44
CA GLN A 31 -2.85 5.98 3.13
C GLN A 31 -1.70 6.01 4.15
N ARG A 32 -1.51 4.92 4.89
CA ARG A 32 -0.39 4.76 5.83
C ARG A 32 0.96 4.83 5.13
N LEU A 33 1.11 4.12 4.01
CA LEU A 33 2.32 4.18 3.19
C LEU A 33 2.56 5.59 2.68
N CYS A 34 1.51 6.28 2.23
CA CYS A 34 1.63 7.64 1.76
C CYS A 34 2.16 8.55 2.88
N ASN A 35 1.55 8.51 4.06
CA ASN A 35 2.01 9.28 5.22
C ASN A 35 3.46 8.94 5.61
N ALA A 36 3.84 7.66 5.60
CA ALA A 36 5.20 7.23 5.93
C ALA A 36 6.25 7.74 4.93
N LEU A 37 5.87 7.98 3.68
CA LEU A 37 6.72 8.51 2.62
C LEU A 37 6.56 10.03 2.43
N ASN A 38 5.78 10.71 3.27
CA ASN A 38 5.46 12.14 3.18
C ASN A 38 6.63 13.06 3.63
N TYR A 39 7.79 12.93 2.99
CA TYR A 39 8.96 13.75 3.31
C TYR A 39 9.79 14.08 2.07
N ASN A 40 9.91 15.37 1.80
CA ASN A 40 10.77 15.93 0.78
C ASN A 40 12.19 16.08 1.32
N LYS A 41 13.12 15.23 0.85
CA LYS A 41 14.52 15.25 1.30
C LYS A 41 15.27 16.54 0.96
N SER A 42 14.93 17.21 -0.14
CA SER A 42 15.67 18.41 -0.57
C SER A 42 15.23 19.67 0.17
N LYS A 43 13.98 19.72 0.65
CA LYS A 43 13.41 20.89 1.32
C LYS A 43 13.19 20.73 2.82
N GLY A 44 13.27 19.50 3.35
CA GLY A 44 13.03 19.24 4.77
C GLY A 44 11.58 19.41 5.21
N GLU A 45 10.63 19.33 4.27
CA GLU A 45 9.20 19.55 4.50
C GLU A 45 8.34 18.39 4.00
N ARG A 46 7.04 18.44 4.28
CA ARG A 46 6.08 17.44 3.80
C ARG A 46 5.80 17.62 2.31
N LEU A 47 5.54 16.52 1.60
CA LEU A 47 5.10 16.53 0.21
C LEU A 47 3.63 16.95 0.07
N PHE A 48 2.82 16.64 1.08
CA PHE A 48 1.39 16.93 1.14
C PHE A 48 0.89 17.00 2.60
N THR A 49 -0.34 17.43 2.81
CA THR A 49 -1.00 17.34 4.13
C THR A 49 -1.27 15.89 4.48
N ASP A 50 -0.99 15.49 5.73
CA ASP A 50 -1.21 14.11 6.18
C ASP A 50 -2.63 13.63 5.89
N LEU A 51 -2.70 12.40 5.41
CA LEU A 51 -3.96 11.74 5.12
C LEU A 51 -4.55 11.16 6.41
N VAL A 52 -5.86 11.21 6.51
CA VAL A 52 -6.60 10.38 7.47
C VAL A 52 -6.61 8.96 6.93
N GLU A 53 -6.25 7.98 7.76
CA GLU A 53 -6.29 6.54 7.41
C GLU A 53 -7.72 5.98 7.53
N ASP A 54 -8.67 6.55 6.78
CA ASP A 54 -10.08 6.17 6.79
C ASP A 54 -10.42 4.99 5.85
N GLY A 55 -9.50 4.64 4.93
CA GLY A 55 -9.70 3.62 3.91
C GLY A 55 -10.46 4.09 2.67
N ALA A 56 -10.91 5.35 2.65
CA ALA A 56 -11.59 5.95 1.51
C ALA A 56 -10.57 6.51 0.52
N VAL A 57 -10.28 5.73 -0.53
CA VAL A 57 -9.34 6.15 -1.59
C VAL A 57 -10.01 7.15 -2.53
N GLY A 58 -9.92 8.44 -2.16
CA GLY A 58 -10.32 9.60 -2.97
C GLY A 58 -9.11 10.40 -3.50
N ASN A 59 -9.38 11.57 -4.10
CA ASN A 59 -8.35 12.37 -4.79
C ASN A 59 -7.13 12.67 -3.92
N LYS A 60 -7.31 13.01 -2.63
CA LYS A 60 -6.18 13.27 -1.72
C LYS A 60 -5.20 12.10 -1.61
N THR A 61 -5.72 10.88 -1.43
CA THR A 61 -4.89 9.67 -1.37
C THR A 61 -4.20 9.41 -2.70
N LEU A 62 -4.94 9.58 -3.79
CA LEU A 62 -4.38 9.34 -5.11
C LEU A 62 -3.28 10.37 -5.44
N ASP A 63 -3.46 11.64 -5.09
CA ASP A 63 -2.52 12.72 -5.38
C ASP A 63 -1.26 12.60 -4.52
N ALA A 64 -1.42 12.13 -3.28
CA ALA A 64 -0.30 11.75 -2.41
C ALA A 64 0.55 10.63 -3.04
N LEU A 65 -0.07 9.56 -3.55
CA LEU A 65 0.64 8.49 -4.24
C LEU A 65 1.36 9.01 -5.50
N SER A 66 0.72 9.87 -6.30
CA SER A 66 1.34 10.53 -7.45
C SER A 66 2.56 11.36 -7.04
N ALA A 67 2.47 12.11 -5.93
CA ALA A 67 3.58 12.92 -5.43
C ALA A 67 4.76 12.06 -4.97
N ILE A 68 4.49 10.91 -4.34
CA ILE A 68 5.51 9.95 -3.92
C ILE A 68 6.23 9.34 -5.11
N LEU A 69 5.48 8.82 -6.10
CA LEU A 69 6.05 8.22 -7.31
C LEU A 69 6.90 9.22 -8.09
N ALA A 70 6.53 10.49 -8.08
CA ALA A 70 7.26 11.54 -8.79
C ALA A 70 8.51 12.06 -8.06
N ARG A 71 8.56 11.99 -6.72
CA ARG A 71 9.55 12.77 -5.94
C ARG A 71 10.27 12.00 -4.83
N ARG A 72 9.79 10.81 -4.46
CA ARG A 72 10.26 10.12 -3.25
C ARG A 72 10.71 8.69 -3.47
N SER A 73 9.94 7.89 -4.20
CA SER A 73 10.15 6.44 -4.32
C SER A 73 9.70 5.94 -5.68
N GLY A 74 10.39 4.92 -6.22
CA GLY A 74 10.01 4.29 -7.48
C GLY A 74 8.83 3.34 -7.33
N GLU A 75 8.32 2.85 -8.46
CA GLU A 75 7.22 1.88 -8.51
C GLU A 75 7.53 0.60 -7.73
N ALA A 76 8.73 0.04 -7.92
CA ALA A 76 9.16 -1.18 -7.25
C ALA A 76 9.24 -1.01 -5.73
N ASP A 77 9.73 0.13 -5.24
CA ASP A 77 9.80 0.42 -3.81
C ASP A 77 8.40 0.51 -3.19
N VAL A 78 7.47 1.15 -3.90
CA VAL A 78 6.06 1.28 -3.46
C VAL A 78 5.40 -0.10 -3.40
N VAL A 79 5.56 -0.92 -4.44
CA VAL A 79 5.04 -2.30 -4.47
C VAL A 79 5.64 -3.12 -3.33
N HIS A 80 6.95 -3.04 -3.12
CA HIS A 80 7.62 -3.76 -2.04
C HIS A 80 7.10 -3.34 -0.66
N ALA A 81 6.91 -2.04 -0.42
CA ALA A 81 6.36 -1.55 0.84
C ALA A 81 4.90 -2.01 1.07
N LEU A 82 4.09 -2.03 0.00
CA LEU A 82 2.73 -2.59 0.04
C LEU A 82 2.77 -4.10 0.39
N ASN A 83 3.66 -4.87 -0.23
CA ASN A 83 3.88 -6.29 0.06
C ASN A 83 4.31 -6.52 1.52
N CYS A 84 5.22 -5.70 2.05
CA CYS A 84 5.66 -5.82 3.45
C CYS A 84 4.49 -5.65 4.44
N MET A 85 3.63 -4.66 4.22
CA MET A 85 2.46 -4.43 5.08
C MET A 85 1.43 -5.56 4.95
N GLN A 86 1.21 -6.06 3.73
CA GLN A 86 0.34 -7.21 3.49
C GLN A 86 0.88 -8.49 4.14
N GLY A 87 2.19 -8.71 4.08
CA GLY A 87 2.85 -9.83 4.75
C GLY A 87 2.70 -9.75 6.26
N ALA A 88 2.94 -8.58 6.86
CA ALA A 88 2.72 -8.36 8.28
C ALA A 88 1.26 -8.65 8.68
N HIS A 89 0.29 -8.25 7.84
CA HIS A 89 -1.12 -8.54 8.06
C HIS A 89 -1.40 -10.05 8.06
N TYR A 90 -0.99 -10.77 7.01
CA TYR A 90 -1.28 -12.21 6.90
C TYR A 90 -0.55 -13.05 7.93
N VAL A 91 0.70 -12.74 8.26
CA VAL A 91 1.41 -13.38 9.36
C VAL A 91 0.63 -13.19 10.67
N GLY A 92 0.12 -11.98 10.93
CA GLY A 92 -0.70 -11.68 12.09
C GLY A 92 -2.00 -12.49 12.16
N LEU A 93 -2.68 -12.71 11.02
CA LEU A 93 -3.88 -13.55 10.94
C LEU A 93 -3.55 -15.03 11.17
N ALA A 94 -2.54 -15.55 10.48
CA ALA A 94 -2.15 -16.97 10.55
C ALA A 94 -1.60 -17.37 11.93
N ALA A 95 -0.93 -16.44 12.62
CA ALA A 95 -0.48 -16.66 13.99
C ALA A 95 -1.66 -16.93 14.93
N LYS A 96 -2.78 -16.22 14.73
CA LYS A 96 -3.97 -16.25 15.61
C LYS A 96 -5.03 -17.27 15.20
N ASN A 97 -5.05 -17.69 13.94
CA ASN A 97 -6.06 -18.61 13.42
C ASN A 97 -5.40 -19.75 12.63
N PHE A 98 -5.58 -20.98 13.11
CA PHE A 98 -5.03 -22.18 12.51
C PHE A 98 -5.46 -22.37 11.05
N GLN A 99 -6.69 -22.02 10.70
CA GLN A 99 -7.20 -22.18 9.33
C GLN A 99 -6.49 -21.26 8.32
N HIS A 100 -5.93 -20.13 8.74
CA HIS A 100 -5.25 -19.22 7.81
C HIS A 100 -3.81 -19.65 7.49
N ARG A 101 -3.22 -20.56 8.26
CA ARG A 101 -1.82 -21.01 8.07
C ARG A 101 -1.61 -21.71 6.73
N GLN A 102 -2.63 -22.39 6.21
CA GLN A 102 -2.59 -23.13 4.95
C GLN A 102 -2.34 -22.24 3.72
N PHE A 103 -2.50 -20.92 3.83
CA PHE A 103 -2.31 -19.98 2.72
C PHE A 103 -0.94 -19.29 2.73
N MET A 104 -0.18 -19.40 3.82
CA MET A 104 1.01 -18.56 4.05
C MET A 104 2.15 -18.88 3.09
N ASP A 105 2.47 -20.16 2.90
CA ASP A 105 3.54 -20.59 2.00
C ASP A 105 3.21 -20.29 0.53
N GLY A 106 1.94 -20.40 0.15
CA GLY A 106 1.44 -20.02 -1.15
C GLY A 106 1.56 -18.52 -1.43
N TRP A 107 1.18 -17.68 -0.46
CA TRP A 107 1.29 -16.23 -0.61
C TRP A 107 2.75 -15.76 -0.66
N MET A 108 3.61 -16.27 0.24
CA MET A 108 5.03 -15.88 0.29
C MET A 108 5.81 -16.19 -1.00
N LYS A 109 5.38 -17.17 -1.80
CA LYS A 109 6.02 -17.50 -3.10
C LYS A 109 5.65 -16.55 -4.23
N ARG A 110 4.61 -15.72 -4.07
CA ARG A 110 4.07 -14.83 -5.12
C ARG A 110 4.63 -13.41 -5.06
N THR A 111 5.06 -12.99 -3.88
CA THR A 111 5.58 -11.64 -3.62
C THR A 111 7.09 -11.69 -3.46
N TYR A 112 7.82 -10.82 -4.17
CA TYR A 112 9.27 -10.61 -4.03
C TYR A 112 9.57 -9.14 -3.75
#